data_AF-A0A7G6XB57-F1
#
_entry.id   AF-A0A7G6XB57-F1
#
_cell.length_a   1.000
_cell.length_b   1.000
_cell.length_c   1.000
_cell.angle_alpha   90.00
_cell.angle_beta   90.00
_cell.angle_gamma   90.00
#
_symmetry.space_group_name_H-M   'P 1'
#
loop_
_entity.id
_entity.type
_entity.pdbx_description
1 polymer ?
#
loop_
_entity_poly.entity_id
_entity_poly.type
_entity_poly.pdbx_seq_one_letter_code
_entity_poly.pdbx_strand_id
1 'polypeptide(L)'
;MANIKTLTPEAGRIDAAGLRAYDADRLARCAVDRAEPWWRRTACAEALTGRVPQARLGALLACVRDTGDTGTVRKALLGVLSDRAELLPWLRHEDRRREEAYGMPEAVLRARGALGDLTAAAELATLAFSHWWTRRAVGDAGLDALVERYGAEAVLAELAGGRPEDRATAVRLRDRAGGDVIDALADPDPAVAHLAQSLLTCPDRVRAYLAGAPTPDAALWAAYALHRLTGDAAQTRAVYESLGRPRVEVEGLDEELRRAIVHEYGPECEKQSDPRWRIEALCTESPLPPDEERQLADEERRLARATAALTAAGLMPRPPLSCGEAHRQGGGTYHVIGYGEGGRSEVLISTLGPFAGNYEDDPAARAALEAAGFRWIDGATGAVRVTGLGVYYFGAREPLDVSTLLFYWQD
;
A
#
# COMPACT_ATOMS: atom_id res chain seq x y z
N MET A 1 18.51 -35.22 -22.99
CA MET A 1 17.11 -34.73 -22.92
C MET A 1 16.94 -33.99 -21.61
N ALA A 2 16.40 -32.78 -21.63
CA ALA A 2 16.07 -32.07 -20.40
C ALA A 2 15.04 -32.89 -19.60
N ASN A 3 15.19 -32.98 -18.29
CA ASN A 3 14.22 -33.56 -17.37
C ASN A 3 13.81 -32.52 -16.32
N ILE A 4 12.79 -32.80 -15.51
CA ILE A 4 12.27 -31.81 -14.55
C ILE A 4 13.38 -31.32 -13.62
N LYS A 5 14.28 -32.20 -13.14
CA LYS A 5 15.38 -31.83 -12.24
C LYS A 5 16.39 -30.89 -12.91
N THR A 6 16.66 -31.06 -14.20
CA THR A 6 17.55 -30.13 -14.93
C THR A 6 16.88 -28.78 -15.23
N LEU A 7 15.55 -28.75 -15.34
CA LEU A 7 14.76 -27.52 -15.53
C LEU A 7 14.48 -26.80 -14.19
N THR A 8 14.65 -27.50 -13.07
CA THR A 8 14.44 -27.02 -11.70
C THR A 8 15.60 -27.49 -10.81
N PRO A 9 16.84 -27.01 -11.04
CA PRO A 9 18.00 -27.43 -10.26
C PRO A 9 17.92 -27.01 -8.79
N GLU A 10 17.49 -25.79 -8.50
CA GLU A 10 17.38 -25.25 -7.14
C GLU A 10 16.31 -24.14 -7.06
N ALA A 11 15.95 -23.75 -5.84
CA ALA A 11 15.00 -22.65 -5.61
C ALA A 11 15.52 -21.36 -6.26
N GLY A 12 14.63 -20.63 -6.95
CA GLY A 12 14.99 -19.39 -7.67
C GLY A 12 15.66 -19.58 -9.03
N ARG A 13 16.03 -20.81 -9.41
CA ARG A 13 16.58 -21.13 -10.75
C ARG A 13 15.69 -22.12 -11.46
N ILE A 14 14.63 -21.61 -12.06
CA ILE A 14 13.58 -22.40 -12.72
C ILE A 14 13.51 -22.00 -14.20
N ASP A 15 13.66 -22.97 -15.11
CA ASP A 15 13.37 -22.79 -16.52
C ASP A 15 11.86 -22.97 -16.78
N ALA A 16 11.11 -21.89 -16.55
CA ALA A 16 9.66 -21.90 -16.71
C ALA A 16 9.22 -22.16 -18.17
N ALA A 17 10.00 -21.70 -19.16
CA ALA A 17 9.70 -21.93 -20.57
C ALA A 17 9.90 -23.41 -20.93
N GLY A 18 11.01 -24.00 -20.49
CA GLY A 18 11.27 -25.42 -20.63
C GLY A 18 10.21 -26.28 -19.95
N LEU A 19 9.77 -25.93 -18.74
CA LEU A 19 8.67 -26.63 -18.06
C LEU A 19 7.33 -26.51 -18.82
N ARG A 20 7.00 -25.34 -19.38
CA ARG A 20 5.80 -25.17 -20.19
C ARG A 20 5.79 -26.04 -21.45
N ALA A 21 6.95 -26.27 -22.06
CA ALA A 21 7.12 -27.17 -23.21
C ALA A 21 7.22 -28.66 -22.82
N TYR A 22 7.40 -28.97 -21.53
CA TYR A 22 7.59 -30.34 -21.05
C TYR A 22 6.27 -31.12 -20.93
N ASP A 23 6.33 -32.45 -20.87
CA ASP A 23 5.14 -33.32 -20.80
C ASP A 23 4.27 -33.03 -19.56
N ALA A 24 2.98 -32.74 -19.78
CA ALA A 24 2.04 -32.34 -18.74
C ALA A 24 1.73 -33.47 -17.75
N ASP A 25 1.69 -34.73 -18.19
CA ASP A 25 1.44 -35.88 -17.30
C ASP A 25 2.60 -36.09 -16.32
N ARG A 26 3.85 -35.91 -16.77
CA ARG A 26 5.03 -35.91 -15.90
C ARG A 26 5.05 -34.74 -14.92
N LEU A 27 4.66 -33.53 -15.35
CA LEU A 27 4.56 -32.37 -14.46
C LEU A 27 3.49 -32.55 -13.39
N ALA A 28 2.32 -33.07 -13.76
CA ALA A 28 1.25 -33.36 -12.82
C ALA A 28 1.66 -34.40 -11.77
N ARG A 29 2.39 -35.45 -12.16
CA ARG A 29 2.98 -36.41 -11.21
C ARG A 29 3.96 -35.73 -10.26
N CYS A 30 4.87 -34.91 -10.79
CA CYS A 30 5.86 -34.21 -9.96
C CYS A 30 5.20 -33.24 -8.98
N ALA A 31 4.17 -32.49 -9.40
CA ALA A 31 3.48 -31.52 -8.55
C ALA A 31 2.88 -32.15 -7.28
N VAL A 32 2.39 -33.40 -7.36
CA VAL A 32 1.78 -34.11 -6.21
C VAL A 32 2.75 -35.05 -5.49
N ASP A 33 3.98 -35.21 -5.99
CA ASP A 33 4.98 -36.09 -5.38
C ASP A 33 5.62 -35.42 -4.16
N ARG A 34 5.25 -35.86 -2.96
CA ARG A 34 5.79 -35.31 -1.71
C ARG A 34 7.27 -35.61 -1.48
N ALA A 35 7.88 -36.54 -2.23
CA ALA A 35 9.31 -36.76 -2.17
C ALA A 35 10.11 -35.65 -2.89
N GLU A 36 9.46 -34.90 -3.78
CA GLU A 36 10.06 -33.76 -4.47
C GLU A 36 9.98 -32.48 -3.63
N PRO A 37 10.96 -31.57 -3.69
CA PRO A 37 10.97 -30.36 -2.89
C PRO A 37 9.88 -29.39 -3.35
N TRP A 38 9.32 -28.63 -2.41
CA TRP A 38 8.15 -27.77 -2.64
C TRP A 38 8.33 -26.80 -3.81
N TRP A 39 9.51 -26.18 -3.98
CA TRP A 39 9.76 -25.18 -5.03
C TRP A 39 9.69 -25.79 -6.44
N ARG A 40 10.11 -27.06 -6.58
CA ARG A 40 10.01 -27.82 -7.84
C ARG A 40 8.57 -28.19 -8.12
N ARG A 41 7.86 -28.67 -7.08
CA ARG A 41 6.44 -29.02 -7.16
C ARG A 41 5.59 -27.82 -7.57
N THR A 42 5.83 -26.66 -6.97
CA THR A 42 5.21 -25.37 -7.32
C THR A 42 5.46 -25.01 -8.78
N ALA A 43 6.72 -25.04 -9.23
CA ALA A 43 7.06 -24.75 -10.63
C ALA A 43 6.37 -25.70 -11.63
N CYS A 44 6.27 -26.98 -11.27
CA CYS A 44 5.53 -27.96 -12.08
C CYS A 44 4.03 -27.68 -12.10
N ALA A 45 3.44 -27.30 -10.95
CA ALA A 45 2.04 -26.92 -10.86
C ALA A 45 1.74 -25.70 -11.74
N GLU A 46 2.49 -24.61 -11.60
CA GLU A 46 2.32 -23.38 -12.40
C GLU A 46 2.43 -23.66 -13.91
N ALA A 47 3.36 -24.53 -14.31
CA ALA A 47 3.54 -24.92 -15.69
C ALA A 47 2.32 -25.66 -16.28
N LEU A 48 1.40 -26.21 -15.48
CA LEU A 48 0.19 -26.91 -15.95
C LEU A 48 -0.95 -25.99 -16.41
N THR A 49 -0.81 -24.67 -16.26
CA THR A 49 -1.83 -23.69 -16.67
C THR A 49 -2.35 -23.96 -18.10
N GLY A 50 -3.67 -24.18 -18.22
CA GLY A 50 -4.34 -24.44 -19.50
C GLY A 50 -4.16 -25.86 -20.09
N ARG A 51 -3.47 -26.77 -19.39
CA ARG A 51 -3.12 -28.10 -19.93
C ARG A 51 -3.11 -29.22 -18.88
N VAL A 52 -4.03 -29.15 -17.92
CA VAL A 52 -4.19 -30.15 -16.86
C VAL A 52 -4.59 -31.52 -17.45
N PRO A 53 -3.80 -32.58 -17.25
CA PRO A 53 -4.16 -33.91 -17.74
C PRO A 53 -5.36 -34.49 -16.98
N GLN A 54 -6.43 -34.84 -17.70
CA GLN A 54 -7.67 -35.36 -17.10
C GLN A 54 -7.44 -36.60 -16.23
N ALA A 55 -6.53 -37.50 -16.64
CA ALA A 55 -6.19 -38.71 -15.88
C ALA A 55 -5.52 -38.43 -14.52
N ARG A 56 -5.03 -37.20 -14.29
CA ARG A 56 -4.35 -36.78 -13.06
C ARG A 56 -5.20 -35.86 -12.18
N LEU A 57 -6.37 -35.44 -12.65
CA LEU A 57 -7.22 -34.47 -11.97
C LEU A 57 -7.53 -34.88 -10.52
N GLY A 58 -7.90 -36.13 -10.28
CA GLY A 58 -8.22 -36.61 -8.93
C GLY A 58 -7.06 -36.46 -7.93
N ALA A 59 -5.83 -36.75 -8.36
CA ALA A 59 -4.64 -36.61 -7.52
C ALA A 59 -4.31 -35.14 -7.24
N LEU A 60 -4.45 -34.27 -8.25
CA LEU A 60 -4.21 -32.83 -8.10
C LEU A 60 -5.26 -32.20 -7.16
N LEU A 61 -6.54 -32.57 -7.30
CA LEU A 61 -7.61 -32.14 -6.39
C LEU A 61 -7.38 -32.62 -4.96
N ALA A 62 -6.92 -33.86 -4.78
CA ALA A 62 -6.58 -34.38 -3.46
C ALA A 62 -5.44 -33.59 -2.80
N CYS A 63 -4.40 -33.22 -3.56
CA CYS A 63 -3.30 -32.39 -3.07
C CYS A 63 -3.76 -30.98 -2.66
N VAL A 64 -4.64 -30.33 -3.43
CA VAL A 64 -5.21 -29.01 -3.03
C VAL A 64 -5.92 -29.09 -1.67
N ARG A 65 -6.69 -30.16 -1.47
CA ARG A 65 -7.52 -30.37 -0.27
C ARG A 65 -6.73 -30.73 0.99
N ASP A 66 -5.54 -31.28 0.82
CA ASP A 66 -4.70 -31.78 1.90
C ASP A 66 -4.03 -30.64 2.68
N THR A 67 -4.52 -30.34 3.88
CA THR A 67 -3.96 -29.30 4.75
C THR A 67 -2.59 -29.66 5.33
N GLY A 68 -2.18 -30.92 5.27
CA GLY A 68 -0.84 -31.36 5.69
C GLY A 68 0.25 -31.13 4.64
N ASP A 69 -0.11 -30.74 3.42
CA ASP A 69 0.85 -30.43 2.36
C ASP A 69 1.30 -28.96 2.40
N THR A 70 2.31 -28.62 1.60
CA THR A 70 2.87 -27.28 1.53
C THR A 70 1.85 -26.29 0.94
N GLY A 71 1.54 -25.23 1.70
CA GLY A 71 0.62 -24.16 1.27
C GLY A 71 0.94 -23.57 -0.10
N THR A 72 2.22 -23.34 -0.42
CA THR A 72 2.67 -22.83 -1.72
C THR A 72 2.27 -23.73 -2.89
N VAL A 73 2.43 -25.05 -2.74
CA VAL A 73 2.07 -26.03 -3.78
C VAL A 73 0.55 -26.09 -3.94
N ARG A 74 -0.17 -26.15 -2.82
CA ARG A 74 -1.64 -26.14 -2.79
C ARG A 74 -2.21 -24.90 -3.47
N LYS A 75 -1.64 -23.72 -3.19
CA LYS A 75 -2.01 -22.43 -3.79
C LYS A 75 -1.80 -22.44 -5.30
N ALA A 76 -0.64 -22.90 -5.77
CA ALA A 76 -0.33 -22.99 -7.20
C ALA A 76 -1.29 -23.95 -7.92
N LEU A 77 -1.55 -25.12 -7.35
CA LEU A 77 -2.51 -26.09 -7.90
C LEU A 77 -3.94 -25.54 -7.90
N LEU A 78 -4.36 -24.85 -6.85
CA LEU A 78 -5.67 -24.21 -6.78
C LEU A 78 -5.83 -23.13 -7.86
N GLY A 79 -4.78 -22.35 -8.15
CA GLY A 79 -4.79 -21.39 -9.24
C GLY A 79 -5.09 -22.05 -10.60
N VAL A 80 -4.47 -23.20 -10.85
CA VAL A 80 -4.64 -23.97 -12.10
C VAL A 80 -5.98 -24.70 -12.17
N LEU A 81 -6.53 -25.11 -11.03
CA LEU A 81 -7.80 -25.86 -10.94
C LEU A 81 -8.98 -24.95 -10.53
N SER A 82 -8.83 -23.64 -10.65
CA SER A 82 -9.79 -22.66 -10.12
C SER A 82 -11.16 -22.70 -10.80
N ASP A 83 -11.28 -23.33 -11.98
CA ASP A 83 -12.51 -23.52 -12.75
C ASP A 83 -13.23 -24.85 -12.46
N ARG A 84 -12.67 -25.69 -11.59
CA ARG A 84 -13.20 -27.03 -11.30
C ARG A 84 -14.34 -26.99 -10.29
N ALA A 85 -15.57 -27.21 -10.76
CA ALA A 85 -16.78 -27.22 -9.93
C ALA A 85 -16.71 -28.25 -8.78
N GLU A 86 -15.91 -29.31 -8.92
CA GLU A 86 -15.68 -30.31 -7.88
C GLU A 86 -15.02 -29.74 -6.62
N LEU A 87 -14.39 -28.56 -6.70
CA LEU A 87 -13.79 -27.89 -5.56
C LEU A 87 -14.81 -27.06 -4.76
N LEU A 88 -15.95 -26.68 -5.35
CA LEU A 88 -16.86 -25.71 -4.73
C LEU A 88 -17.34 -26.10 -3.31
N PRO A 89 -17.74 -27.37 -3.04
CA PRO A 89 -18.11 -27.77 -1.68
C PRO A 89 -16.97 -27.62 -0.67
N TRP A 90 -15.74 -27.91 -1.08
CA TRP A 90 -14.55 -27.75 -0.23
C TRP A 90 -14.20 -26.27 -0.03
N LEU A 91 -14.30 -25.45 -1.09
CA LEU A 91 -14.01 -24.02 -1.04
C LEU A 91 -14.97 -23.25 -0.12
N ARG A 92 -16.24 -23.68 -0.04
CA ARG A 92 -17.27 -23.08 0.82
C ARG A 92 -17.15 -23.48 2.29
N HIS A 93 -16.35 -24.49 2.61
CA HIS A 93 -16.25 -24.98 3.99
C HIS A 93 -15.65 -23.90 4.90
N GLU A 94 -16.23 -23.72 6.09
CA GLU A 94 -15.87 -22.65 7.03
C GLU A 94 -14.38 -22.67 7.42
N ASP A 95 -13.79 -23.85 7.53
CA ASP A 95 -12.36 -24.05 7.80
C ASP A 95 -11.45 -23.32 6.80
N ARG A 96 -11.91 -23.06 5.57
CA ARG A 96 -11.09 -22.36 4.57
C ARG A 96 -10.92 -20.88 4.89
N ARG A 97 -11.82 -20.30 5.68
CA ARG A 97 -11.70 -18.91 6.17
C ARG A 97 -10.60 -18.75 7.22
N ARG A 98 -10.24 -19.84 7.91
CA ARG A 98 -9.22 -19.87 8.99
C ARG A 98 -7.92 -20.55 8.56
N GLU A 99 -7.73 -20.80 7.27
CA GLU A 99 -6.52 -21.43 6.77
C GLU A 99 -5.31 -20.50 6.98
N GLU A 100 -4.33 -20.98 7.75
CA GLU A 100 -3.13 -20.20 8.13
C GLU A 100 -2.05 -20.20 7.05
N ALA A 101 -2.15 -21.12 6.07
CA ALA A 101 -1.19 -21.18 4.97
C ALA A 101 -1.18 -19.86 4.17
N TYR A 102 0.01 -19.27 4.05
CA TYR A 102 0.21 -17.94 3.46
C TYR A 102 -0.47 -17.79 2.09
N GLY A 103 -1.39 -16.81 1.99
CA GLY A 103 -2.09 -16.46 0.76
C GLY A 103 -3.14 -17.47 0.29
N MET A 104 -3.46 -18.50 1.09
CA MET A 104 -4.51 -19.46 0.77
C MET A 104 -5.93 -18.88 0.88
N PRO A 105 -6.28 -18.07 1.89
CA PRO A 105 -7.62 -17.46 1.97
C PRO A 105 -7.97 -16.66 0.70
N GLU A 106 -7.04 -15.85 0.20
CA GLU A 106 -7.21 -15.10 -1.04
C GLU A 106 -7.32 -16.02 -2.26
N ALA A 107 -6.54 -17.10 -2.31
CA ALA A 107 -6.61 -18.07 -3.41
C ALA A 107 -7.95 -18.84 -3.42
N VAL A 108 -8.50 -19.16 -2.25
CA VAL A 108 -9.83 -19.75 -2.10
C VAL A 108 -10.90 -18.79 -2.61
N LEU A 109 -10.84 -17.51 -2.22
CA LEU A 109 -11.78 -16.50 -2.68
C LEU A 109 -11.71 -16.29 -4.20
N ARG A 110 -10.49 -16.25 -4.77
CA ARG A 110 -10.29 -16.20 -6.22
C ARG A 110 -11.01 -17.36 -6.92
N ALA A 111 -10.81 -18.60 -6.44
CA ALA A 111 -11.43 -19.78 -7.03
C ALA A 111 -12.96 -19.79 -6.87
N ARG A 112 -13.48 -19.33 -5.72
CA ARG A 112 -14.93 -19.17 -5.51
C ARG A 112 -15.54 -18.16 -6.50
N GLY A 113 -14.89 -17.01 -6.71
CA GLY A 113 -15.29 -16.03 -7.72
C GLY A 113 -15.31 -16.62 -9.13
N ALA A 114 -14.21 -17.29 -9.53
CA ALA A 114 -14.11 -17.95 -10.84
C ALA A 114 -15.20 -19.01 -11.08
N LEU A 115 -15.60 -19.74 -10.03
CA LEU A 115 -16.67 -20.74 -10.09
C LEU A 115 -18.08 -20.15 -10.07
N GLY A 116 -18.22 -18.83 -9.93
CA GLY A 116 -19.54 -18.19 -9.87
C GLY A 116 -20.21 -18.32 -8.51
N ASP A 117 -19.46 -18.39 -7.41
CA ASP A 117 -20.04 -18.44 -6.07
C ASP A 117 -20.45 -17.05 -5.56
N LEU A 118 -21.70 -16.66 -5.80
CA LEU A 118 -22.25 -15.37 -5.34
C LEU A 118 -22.10 -15.14 -3.83
N THR A 119 -22.11 -16.21 -3.02
CA THR A 119 -21.93 -16.10 -1.56
C THR A 119 -20.51 -15.64 -1.15
N ALA A 120 -19.58 -15.53 -2.10
CA ALA A 120 -18.25 -14.95 -1.89
C ALA A 120 -18.19 -13.44 -2.17
N ALA A 121 -19.25 -12.82 -2.70
CA ALA A 121 -19.24 -11.43 -3.15
C ALA A 121 -18.78 -10.46 -2.06
N ALA A 122 -19.32 -10.58 -0.84
CA ALA A 122 -18.97 -9.71 0.28
C ALA A 122 -17.48 -9.79 0.68
N GLU A 123 -16.89 -10.99 0.68
CA GLU A 123 -15.47 -11.21 1.00
C GLU A 123 -14.56 -10.74 -0.16
N LEU A 124 -15.00 -10.91 -1.41
CA LEU A 124 -14.31 -10.39 -2.59
C LEU A 124 -14.33 -8.86 -2.64
N ALA A 125 -15.44 -8.22 -2.27
CA ALA A 125 -15.54 -6.77 -2.09
C ALA A 125 -14.55 -6.28 -1.03
N THR A 126 -14.41 -6.99 0.10
CA THR A 126 -13.39 -6.68 1.12
C THR A 126 -11.96 -6.77 0.54
N LEU A 127 -11.65 -7.79 -0.28
CA LEU A 127 -10.35 -7.87 -0.94
C LEU A 127 -10.14 -6.73 -1.96
N ALA A 128 -11.15 -6.43 -2.78
CA ALA A 128 -11.13 -5.33 -3.76
C ALA A 128 -10.92 -3.97 -3.09
N PHE A 129 -11.42 -3.81 -1.87
CA PHE A 129 -11.22 -2.60 -1.08
C PHE A 129 -9.90 -2.59 -0.29
N SER A 130 -9.03 -3.58 -0.44
CA SER A 130 -7.75 -3.64 0.29
C SER A 130 -6.75 -2.56 -0.15
N HIS A 131 -5.86 -2.14 0.77
CA HIS A 131 -4.68 -1.32 0.47
C HIS A 131 -3.62 -2.11 -0.31
N TRP A 132 -3.53 -3.42 -0.05
CA TRP A 132 -2.58 -4.30 -0.72
C TRP A 132 -3.01 -4.57 -2.15
N TRP A 133 -2.21 -4.10 -3.11
CA TRP A 133 -2.51 -4.24 -4.53
C TRP A 133 -2.75 -5.70 -4.96
N THR A 134 -2.03 -6.65 -4.36
CA THR A 134 -2.19 -8.09 -4.64
C THR A 134 -3.55 -8.61 -4.22
N ARG A 135 -4.04 -8.20 -3.04
CA ARG A 135 -5.37 -8.55 -2.54
C ARG A 135 -6.45 -7.87 -3.37
N ARG A 136 -6.27 -6.59 -3.68
CA ARG A 136 -7.16 -5.83 -4.55
C ARG A 136 -7.36 -6.53 -5.90
N ALA A 137 -6.27 -6.89 -6.57
CA ALA A 137 -6.33 -7.60 -7.85
C ALA A 137 -7.09 -8.94 -7.76
N VAL A 138 -7.01 -9.64 -6.63
CA VAL A 138 -7.77 -10.88 -6.41
C VAL A 138 -9.26 -10.59 -6.24
N GLY A 139 -9.63 -9.64 -5.38
CA GLY A 139 -11.02 -9.24 -5.17
C GLY A 139 -11.65 -8.73 -6.46
N ASP A 140 -10.93 -7.86 -7.18
CA ASP A 140 -11.34 -7.27 -8.45
C ASP A 140 -11.65 -8.34 -9.50
N ALA A 141 -10.72 -9.28 -9.71
CA ALA A 141 -10.91 -10.35 -10.67
C ALA A 141 -12.06 -11.30 -10.27
N GLY A 142 -12.23 -11.57 -8.97
CA GLY A 142 -13.33 -12.39 -8.49
C GLY A 142 -14.70 -11.74 -8.70
N LEU A 143 -14.83 -10.44 -8.38
CA LEU A 143 -16.06 -9.69 -8.64
C LEU A 143 -16.36 -9.61 -10.14
N ASP A 144 -15.32 -9.43 -10.97
CA ASP A 144 -15.48 -9.37 -12.43
C ASP A 144 -16.02 -10.68 -13.00
N ALA A 145 -15.52 -11.83 -12.52
CA ALA A 145 -16.03 -13.14 -12.90
C ALA A 145 -17.50 -13.34 -12.47
N LEU A 146 -17.88 -12.84 -11.28
CA LEU A 146 -19.28 -12.90 -10.84
C LEU A 146 -20.19 -12.02 -11.71
N VAL A 147 -19.74 -10.80 -12.06
CA VAL A 147 -20.48 -9.86 -12.91
C VAL A 147 -20.63 -10.38 -14.33
N GLU A 148 -19.57 -10.97 -14.90
CA GLU A 148 -19.61 -11.58 -16.23
C GLU A 148 -20.65 -12.71 -16.29
N ARG A 149 -20.78 -13.49 -15.21
CA ARG A 149 -21.67 -14.64 -15.16
C ARG A 149 -23.12 -14.31 -14.82
N TYR A 150 -23.36 -13.39 -13.88
CA TYR A 150 -24.70 -13.11 -13.33
C TYR A 150 -25.19 -11.69 -13.57
N GLY A 151 -24.34 -10.80 -14.10
CA GLY A 151 -24.63 -9.37 -14.25
C GLY A 151 -24.35 -8.57 -12.98
N ALA A 152 -24.19 -7.25 -13.15
CA ALA A 152 -23.87 -6.33 -12.06
C ALA A 152 -24.98 -6.25 -11.01
N GLU A 153 -26.25 -6.26 -11.43
CA GLU A 153 -27.40 -6.18 -10.53
C GLU A 153 -27.46 -7.35 -9.54
N ALA A 154 -27.18 -8.57 -10.01
CA ALA A 154 -27.15 -9.76 -9.15
C ALA A 154 -26.05 -9.67 -8.10
N VAL A 155 -24.85 -9.20 -8.48
CA VAL A 155 -23.74 -9.02 -7.53
C VAL A 155 -24.06 -7.91 -6.52
N LEU A 156 -24.66 -6.80 -6.96
CA LEU A 156 -25.05 -5.72 -6.06
C LEU A 156 -26.17 -6.11 -5.09
N ALA A 157 -27.10 -6.97 -5.51
CA ALA A 157 -28.15 -7.51 -4.63
C ALA A 157 -27.56 -8.31 -3.46
N GLU A 158 -26.45 -9.02 -3.68
CA GLU A 158 -25.72 -9.73 -2.62
C GLU A 158 -24.95 -8.78 -1.68
N LEU A 159 -24.58 -7.59 -2.16
CA LEU A 159 -23.70 -6.68 -1.42
C LEU A 159 -24.41 -5.73 -0.45
N ALA A 160 -25.74 -5.67 -0.41
CA ALA A 160 -26.55 -4.85 0.54
C ALA A 160 -26.25 -3.33 0.67
N GLY A 161 -25.13 -2.82 0.14
CA GLY A 161 -24.72 -1.41 0.07
C GLY A 161 -24.31 -0.76 1.41
N GLY A 162 -24.37 -1.48 2.53
CA GLY A 162 -24.16 -0.91 3.85
C GLY A 162 -22.70 -0.57 4.18
N ARG A 163 -21.75 -1.40 3.73
CA ARG A 163 -20.33 -1.23 4.06
C ARG A 163 -19.59 -0.39 3.00
N PRO A 164 -18.49 0.30 3.35
CA PRO A 164 -17.68 1.02 2.37
C PRO A 164 -17.22 0.15 1.20
N GLU A 165 -16.89 -1.12 1.43
CA GLU A 165 -16.42 -2.05 0.40
C GLU A 165 -17.52 -2.37 -0.63
N ASP A 166 -18.76 -2.47 -0.15
CA ASP A 166 -19.95 -2.71 -0.98
C ASP A 166 -20.24 -1.47 -1.84
N ARG A 167 -20.19 -0.27 -1.23
CA ARG A 167 -20.38 1.00 -1.94
C ARG A 167 -19.27 1.27 -2.96
N ALA A 168 -18.01 0.99 -2.63
CA ALA A 168 -16.89 1.08 -3.56
C ALA A 168 -17.09 0.16 -4.77
N THR A 169 -17.59 -1.06 -4.54
CA THR A 169 -17.93 -1.99 -5.62
C THR A 169 -19.04 -1.40 -6.50
N ALA A 170 -20.10 -0.85 -5.90
CA ALA A 170 -21.18 -0.20 -6.64
C ALA A 170 -20.70 0.98 -7.50
N VAL A 171 -19.82 1.82 -6.97
CA VAL A 171 -19.19 2.93 -7.70
C VAL A 171 -18.45 2.41 -8.93
N ARG A 172 -17.59 1.40 -8.78
CA ARG A 172 -16.84 0.83 -9.90
C ARG A 172 -17.72 0.18 -10.96
N LEU A 173 -18.75 -0.57 -10.54
CA LEU A 173 -19.65 -1.22 -11.49
C LEU A 173 -20.47 -0.20 -12.27
N ARG A 174 -20.87 0.90 -11.61
CA ARG A 174 -21.55 2.03 -12.26
C ARG A 174 -20.65 2.71 -13.29
N ASP A 175 -19.41 3.04 -12.93
CA ASP A 175 -18.43 3.65 -13.85
C ASP A 175 -18.21 2.80 -15.10
N ARG A 176 -18.00 1.48 -14.92
CA ARG A 176 -17.82 0.55 -16.04
C ARG A 176 -19.03 0.41 -16.95
N ALA A 177 -20.23 0.62 -16.42
CA ALA A 177 -21.46 0.69 -17.21
C ALA A 177 -21.62 2.05 -17.93
N GLY A 178 -20.63 2.95 -17.84
CA GLY A 178 -20.70 4.31 -18.37
C GLY A 178 -21.56 5.27 -17.54
N GLY A 179 -21.93 4.86 -16.33
CA GLY A 179 -22.72 5.66 -15.40
C GLY A 179 -21.90 6.72 -14.69
N ASP A 180 -22.58 7.70 -14.11
CA ASP A 180 -21.95 8.78 -13.35
C ASP A 180 -21.65 8.38 -11.90
N VAL A 181 -20.43 8.63 -11.45
CA VAL A 181 -19.96 8.37 -10.09
C VAL A 181 -19.66 9.64 -9.30
N ILE A 182 -19.97 10.82 -9.83
CA ILE A 182 -19.65 12.09 -9.18
C ILE A 182 -20.36 12.29 -7.84
N ASP A 183 -21.53 11.66 -7.66
CA ASP A 183 -22.28 11.66 -6.41
C ASP A 183 -21.50 10.99 -5.27
N ALA A 184 -20.68 9.98 -5.58
CA ALA A 184 -19.85 9.27 -4.62
C ALA A 184 -18.67 10.08 -4.08
N LEU A 185 -18.40 11.29 -4.61
CA LEU A 185 -17.48 12.24 -3.96
C LEU A 185 -17.97 12.67 -2.57
N ALA A 186 -19.27 12.55 -2.30
CA ALA A 186 -19.87 12.84 -1.01
C ALA A 186 -20.00 11.61 -0.10
N ASP A 187 -19.42 10.46 -0.47
CA ASP A 187 -19.43 9.29 0.41
C ASP A 187 -18.72 9.61 1.74
N PRO A 188 -19.29 9.23 2.89
CA PRO A 188 -18.67 9.48 4.19
C PRO A 188 -17.37 8.71 4.40
N ASP A 189 -17.11 7.65 3.64
CA ASP A 189 -15.84 6.93 3.68
C ASP A 189 -14.82 7.55 2.70
N PRO A 190 -13.68 8.08 3.18
CA PRO A 190 -12.71 8.75 2.32
C PRO A 190 -12.15 7.84 1.22
N ALA A 191 -12.03 6.53 1.44
CA ALA A 191 -11.51 5.62 0.42
C ALA A 191 -12.52 5.35 -0.70
N VAL A 192 -13.83 5.43 -0.42
CA VAL A 192 -14.88 5.41 -1.46
C VAL A 192 -14.87 6.70 -2.27
N ALA A 193 -14.80 7.86 -1.60
CA ALA A 193 -14.71 9.15 -2.29
C ALA A 193 -13.41 9.29 -3.09
N HIS A 194 -12.29 8.77 -2.57
CA HIS A 194 -11.01 8.67 -3.28
C HIS A 194 -11.10 7.76 -4.52
N LEU A 195 -11.85 6.66 -4.45
CA LEU A 195 -12.11 5.84 -5.63
C LEU A 195 -12.91 6.64 -6.68
N ALA A 196 -14.01 7.29 -6.27
CA ALA A 196 -14.84 8.09 -7.15
C ALA A 196 -14.03 9.19 -7.86
N GLN A 197 -13.24 9.98 -7.12
CA GLN A 197 -12.40 11.03 -7.73
C GLN A 197 -11.41 10.47 -8.75
N SER A 198 -10.87 9.27 -8.54
CA SER A 198 -9.89 8.66 -9.44
C SER A 198 -10.49 8.18 -10.76
N LEU A 199 -11.80 7.88 -10.78
CA LEU A 199 -12.53 7.42 -11.96
C LEU A 199 -13.05 8.57 -12.84
N LEU A 200 -13.18 9.78 -12.29
CA LEU A 200 -13.68 10.93 -13.04
C LEU A 200 -12.71 11.34 -14.17
N THR A 201 -13.27 11.62 -15.35
CA THR A 201 -12.49 11.96 -16.56
C THR A 201 -12.89 13.28 -17.23
N CYS A 202 -13.98 13.93 -16.81
CA CYS A 202 -14.53 15.12 -17.46
C CYS A 202 -14.42 16.37 -16.55
N PRO A 203 -13.45 17.28 -16.77
CA PRO A 203 -13.24 18.45 -15.92
C PRO A 203 -14.47 19.35 -15.79
N ASP A 204 -15.19 19.61 -16.88
CA ASP A 204 -16.34 20.52 -16.87
C ASP A 204 -17.48 20.01 -15.99
N ARG A 205 -17.67 18.68 -15.96
CA ARG A 205 -18.62 18.05 -15.05
C ARG A 205 -18.22 18.24 -13.60
N VAL A 206 -16.93 18.09 -13.28
CA VAL A 206 -16.42 18.29 -11.92
C VAL A 206 -16.56 19.75 -11.49
N ARG A 207 -16.33 20.71 -12.39
CA ARG A 207 -16.59 22.14 -12.12
C ARG A 207 -18.06 22.41 -11.80
N ALA A 208 -18.98 21.80 -12.57
CA ALA A 208 -20.40 21.94 -12.35
C ALA A 208 -20.83 21.37 -10.98
N TYR A 209 -20.29 20.22 -10.60
CA TYR A 209 -20.55 19.62 -9.28
C TYR A 209 -19.99 20.48 -8.13
N LEU A 210 -18.76 20.98 -8.28
CA LEU A 210 -18.08 21.77 -7.25
C LEU A 210 -18.90 22.99 -6.82
N ALA A 211 -19.58 23.66 -7.76
CA ALA A 211 -20.42 24.82 -7.48
C ALA A 211 -21.62 24.51 -6.57
N GLY A 212 -22.04 23.25 -6.47
CA GLY A 212 -23.16 22.79 -5.66
C GLY A 212 -22.82 21.58 -4.78
N ALA A 213 -21.54 21.39 -4.42
CA ALA A 213 -21.11 20.24 -3.66
C ALA A 213 -21.85 20.19 -2.30
N PRO A 214 -22.37 19.01 -1.89
CA PRO A 214 -23.24 18.91 -0.73
C PRO A 214 -22.49 19.03 0.61
N THR A 215 -21.18 18.80 0.61
CA THR A 215 -20.33 18.89 1.80
C THR A 215 -18.97 19.52 1.45
N PRO A 216 -18.26 20.10 2.44
CA PRO A 216 -16.88 20.57 2.23
C PRO A 216 -15.95 19.46 1.74
N ASP A 217 -16.08 18.24 2.27
CA ASP A 217 -15.24 17.09 1.88
C ASP A 217 -15.47 16.70 0.42
N ALA A 218 -16.73 16.70 -0.04
CA ALA A 218 -17.06 16.48 -1.45
C ALA A 218 -16.48 17.57 -2.35
N ALA A 219 -16.49 18.83 -1.90
CA ALA A 219 -15.87 19.94 -2.62
C ALA A 219 -14.34 19.78 -2.71
N LEU A 220 -13.68 19.31 -1.64
CA LEU A 220 -12.25 19.02 -1.63
C LEU A 220 -11.89 17.86 -2.55
N TRP A 221 -12.67 16.77 -2.56
CA TRP A 221 -12.47 15.68 -3.50
C TRP A 221 -12.69 16.10 -4.96
N ALA A 222 -13.68 16.95 -5.23
CA ALA A 222 -13.90 17.55 -6.54
C ALA A 222 -12.72 18.46 -6.95
N ALA A 223 -12.19 19.27 -6.03
CA ALA A 223 -11.01 20.10 -6.26
C ALA A 223 -9.77 19.24 -6.58
N TYR A 224 -9.58 18.14 -5.84
CA TYR A 224 -8.49 17.20 -6.07
C TYR A 224 -8.62 16.50 -7.44
N ALA A 225 -9.82 16.04 -7.80
CA ALA A 225 -10.10 15.49 -9.12
C ALA A 225 -9.81 16.48 -10.24
N LEU A 226 -10.22 17.74 -10.08
CA LEU A 226 -9.92 18.81 -11.04
C LEU A 226 -8.42 19.03 -11.18
N HIS A 227 -7.70 19.14 -10.07
CA HIS A 227 -6.24 19.30 -10.09
C HIS A 227 -5.56 18.18 -10.86
N ARG A 228 -5.92 16.92 -10.58
CA ARG A 228 -5.40 15.75 -11.29
C ARG A 228 -5.67 15.80 -12.79
N LEU A 229 -6.84 16.30 -13.20
CA LEU A 229 -7.27 16.34 -14.59
C LEU A 229 -6.70 17.53 -15.38
N THR A 230 -6.41 18.65 -14.72
CA THR A 230 -6.02 19.91 -15.40
C THR A 230 -4.62 20.38 -15.09
N GLY A 231 -4.03 19.96 -13.96
CA GLY A 231 -2.78 20.49 -13.43
C GLY A 231 -2.87 21.95 -12.96
N ASP A 232 -4.07 22.55 -12.91
CA ASP A 232 -4.23 23.97 -12.60
C ASP A 232 -4.16 24.23 -11.08
N ALA A 233 -2.95 24.49 -10.60
CA ALA A 233 -2.71 24.80 -9.19
C ALA A 233 -3.38 26.12 -8.74
N ALA A 234 -3.53 27.10 -9.63
CA ALA A 234 -4.17 28.38 -9.30
C ALA A 234 -5.68 28.19 -9.06
N GLN A 235 -6.33 27.39 -9.92
CA GLN A 235 -7.72 26.99 -9.73
C GLN A 235 -7.90 26.20 -8.43
N THR A 236 -7.04 25.21 -8.16
CA THR A 236 -7.12 24.43 -6.91
C THR A 236 -6.98 25.32 -5.68
N ARG A 237 -6.01 26.25 -5.69
CA ARG A 237 -5.82 27.21 -4.59
C ARG A 237 -7.02 28.14 -4.40
N ALA A 238 -7.59 28.66 -5.49
CA ALA A 238 -8.78 29.51 -5.41
C ALA A 238 -9.98 28.79 -4.77
N VAL A 239 -10.17 27.50 -5.10
CA VAL A 239 -11.21 26.67 -4.49
C VAL A 239 -10.91 26.46 -3.00
N TYR A 240 -9.68 26.07 -2.66
CA TYR A 240 -9.26 25.88 -1.26
C TYR A 240 -9.47 27.14 -0.41
N GLU A 241 -9.14 28.32 -0.95
CA GLU A 241 -9.36 29.61 -0.30
C GLU A 241 -10.85 29.92 -0.13
N SER A 242 -11.67 29.66 -1.16
CA SER A 242 -13.13 29.87 -1.09
C SER A 242 -13.82 29.00 -0.04
N LEU A 243 -13.26 27.83 0.26
CA LEU A 243 -13.73 26.91 1.31
C LEU A 243 -13.21 27.30 2.70
N GLY A 244 -12.45 28.39 2.83
CA GLY A 244 -11.89 28.86 4.10
C GLY A 244 -10.63 28.12 4.55
N ARG A 245 -9.88 27.52 3.62
CA ARG A 245 -8.65 26.76 3.87
C ARG A 245 -8.86 25.62 4.89
N PRO A 246 -9.81 24.70 4.65
CA PRO A 246 -10.13 23.64 5.60
C PRO A 246 -8.92 22.71 5.82
N ARG A 247 -8.60 22.44 7.09
CA ARG A 247 -7.44 21.63 7.48
C ARG A 247 -7.81 20.64 8.58
N VAL A 248 -7.06 19.53 8.67
CA VAL A 248 -7.20 18.60 9.80
C VAL A 248 -6.48 19.21 11.01
N GLU A 249 -7.23 19.61 12.03
CA GLU A 249 -6.64 20.12 13.26
C GLU A 249 -6.01 18.97 14.06
N VAL A 250 -4.72 19.10 14.35
CA VAL A 250 -3.97 18.16 15.19
C VAL A 250 -3.43 18.93 16.39
N GLU A 251 -3.93 18.61 17.57
CA GLU A 251 -3.53 19.28 18.81
C GLU A 251 -2.02 19.10 19.06
N GLY A 252 -1.32 20.21 19.31
CA GLY A 252 0.12 20.21 19.57
C GLY A 252 1.01 20.18 18.32
N LEU A 253 0.45 20.03 17.11
CA LEU A 253 1.22 20.10 15.86
C LEU A 253 1.34 21.56 15.39
N ASP A 254 2.54 22.13 15.47
CA ASP A 254 2.79 23.47 14.96
C ASP A 254 3.01 23.51 13.43
N GLU A 255 3.01 24.72 12.89
CA GLU A 255 3.04 24.99 11.45
C GLU A 255 4.34 24.56 10.76
N GLU A 256 5.47 24.56 11.45
CA GLU A 256 6.75 24.16 10.85
C GLU A 256 6.77 22.65 10.61
N LEU A 257 6.42 21.87 11.65
CA LEU A 257 6.29 20.41 11.56
C LEU A 257 5.19 20.00 10.59
N ARG A 258 4.04 20.69 10.65
CA ARG A 258 2.92 20.44 9.75
C ARG A 258 3.35 20.56 8.30
N ARG A 259 4.00 21.65 7.91
CA ARG A 259 4.45 21.85 6.52
C ARG A 259 5.40 20.75 6.06
N ALA A 260 6.37 20.36 6.89
CA ALA A 260 7.29 19.27 6.56
C ALA A 260 6.53 17.94 6.33
N ILE A 261 5.63 17.57 7.24
CA ILE A 261 4.85 16.33 7.18
C ILE A 261 3.87 16.35 6.00
N VAL A 262 3.17 17.46 5.79
CA VAL A 262 2.16 17.60 4.73
C VAL A 262 2.79 17.49 3.35
N HIS A 263 3.94 18.13 3.13
CA HIS A 263 4.59 18.10 1.84
C HIS A 263 5.30 16.77 1.55
N GLU A 264 5.77 16.07 2.57
CA GLU A 264 6.33 14.72 2.42
C GLU A 264 5.23 13.69 2.14
N TYR A 265 4.23 13.62 3.01
CA TYR A 265 3.28 12.50 3.01
C TYR A 265 1.96 12.80 2.32
N GLY A 266 1.56 14.07 2.21
CA GLY A 266 0.29 14.48 1.62
C GLY A 266 0.09 14.00 0.17
N PRO A 267 1.07 14.16 -0.75
CA PRO A 267 0.91 13.74 -2.13
C PRO A 267 0.66 12.23 -2.31
N GLU A 268 1.37 11.39 -1.54
CA GLU A 268 1.34 9.93 -1.68
C GLU A 268 0.54 9.22 -0.58
N CYS A 269 -0.15 9.98 0.28
CA CYS A 269 -0.92 9.38 1.37
C CYS A 269 -1.96 8.40 0.83
N GLU A 270 -2.28 7.40 1.65
CA GLU A 270 -3.15 6.29 1.28
C GLU A 270 -4.60 6.74 1.09
N LYS A 271 -5.37 5.99 0.30
CA LYS A 271 -6.74 6.37 -0.15
C LYS A 271 -7.73 6.74 0.96
N GLN A 272 -7.55 6.24 2.18
CA GLN A 272 -8.39 6.53 3.36
C GLN A 272 -8.03 7.84 4.07
N SER A 273 -6.96 8.51 3.64
CA SER A 273 -6.54 9.78 4.23
C SER A 273 -7.57 10.87 3.95
N ASP A 274 -7.77 11.73 4.94
CA ASP A 274 -8.63 12.91 4.82
C ASP A 274 -8.20 13.76 3.61
N PRO A 275 -9.13 14.20 2.74
CA PRO A 275 -8.80 14.98 1.55
C PRO A 275 -8.09 16.30 1.87
N ARG A 276 -8.30 16.87 3.06
CA ARG A 276 -7.66 18.12 3.50
C ARG A 276 -6.15 18.02 3.45
N TRP A 277 -5.54 16.87 3.81
CA TRP A 277 -4.09 16.70 3.76
C TRP A 277 -3.53 16.83 2.34
N ARG A 278 -4.22 16.26 1.34
CA ARG A 278 -3.81 16.35 -0.07
C ARG A 278 -3.97 17.75 -0.61
N ILE A 279 -5.12 18.37 -0.36
CA ILE A 279 -5.40 19.72 -0.85
C ILE A 279 -4.46 20.73 -0.20
N GLU A 280 -4.17 20.58 1.09
CA GLU A 280 -3.18 21.43 1.78
C GLU A 280 -1.83 21.35 1.10
N ALA A 281 -1.28 20.14 0.89
CA ALA A 281 0.01 19.94 0.21
C ALA A 281 0.06 20.57 -1.20
N LEU A 282 -1.06 20.57 -1.92
CA LEU A 282 -1.16 21.18 -3.25
C LEU A 282 -1.27 22.72 -3.20
N CYS A 283 -1.83 23.26 -2.13
CA CYS A 283 -2.16 24.69 -2.04
C CYS A 283 -1.12 25.51 -1.28
N THR A 284 -0.33 24.88 -0.40
CA THR A 284 0.75 25.51 0.38
C THR A 284 2.11 25.37 -0.31
N GLU A 285 3.07 26.19 0.12
CA GLU A 285 4.44 26.14 -0.40
C GLU A 285 5.26 25.10 0.36
N SER A 286 5.96 24.24 -0.40
CA SER A 286 6.88 23.26 0.17
C SER A 286 8.02 23.97 0.90
N PRO A 287 8.41 23.50 2.12
CA PRO A 287 9.62 24.00 2.78
C PRO A 287 10.90 23.60 2.03
N LEU A 288 10.84 22.58 1.18
CA LEU A 288 11.95 22.12 0.35
C LEU A 288 11.88 22.75 -1.04
N PRO A 289 13.03 23.10 -1.65
CA PRO A 289 13.06 23.61 -3.01
C PRO A 289 12.51 22.56 -3.98
N PRO A 290 11.84 22.95 -5.08
CA PRO A 290 11.27 22.00 -6.04
C PRO A 290 12.31 21.24 -6.88
N ASP A 291 13.58 21.64 -6.78
CA ASP A 291 14.70 21.12 -7.55
C ASP A 291 15.49 20.11 -6.72
N GLU A 292 15.59 18.88 -7.21
CA GLU A 292 16.24 17.76 -6.51
C GLU A 292 17.71 18.04 -6.20
N GLU A 293 18.46 18.68 -7.11
CA GLU A 293 19.87 19.02 -6.91
C GLU A 293 20.02 20.03 -5.77
N ARG A 294 19.11 21.01 -5.68
CA ARG A 294 19.06 21.94 -4.54
C ARG A 294 18.65 21.27 -3.25
N GLN A 295 17.71 20.31 -3.28
CA GLN A 295 17.33 19.55 -2.10
C GLN A 295 18.53 18.77 -1.55
N LEU A 296 19.23 18.04 -2.40
CA LEU A 296 20.45 17.30 -2.04
C LEU A 296 21.51 18.25 -1.48
N ALA A 297 21.75 19.39 -2.12
CA ALA A 297 22.73 20.36 -1.64
C ALA A 297 22.33 20.99 -0.28
N ASP A 298 21.04 21.22 -0.03
CA ASP A 298 20.53 21.69 1.28
C ASP A 298 20.66 20.62 2.36
N GLU A 299 20.43 19.36 2.00
CA GLU A 299 20.62 18.22 2.87
C GLU A 299 22.10 18.04 3.26
N GLU A 300 23.02 18.06 2.29
CA GLU A 300 24.47 18.00 2.54
C GLU A 300 24.93 19.15 3.44
N ARG A 301 24.46 20.38 3.19
CA ARG A 301 24.74 21.54 4.04
C ARG A 301 24.25 21.32 5.47
N ARG A 302 23.05 20.75 5.63
CA ARG A 302 22.46 20.45 6.93
C ARG A 302 23.29 19.40 7.68
N LEU A 303 23.66 18.30 7.03
CA LEU A 303 24.49 17.25 7.62
C LEU A 303 25.88 17.74 8.01
N ALA A 304 26.51 18.57 7.16
CA ALA A 304 27.78 19.21 7.47
C ALA A 304 27.66 20.13 8.70
N ARG A 305 26.58 20.90 8.81
CA ARG A 305 26.29 21.77 9.96
C ARG A 305 26.09 20.98 11.25
N ALA A 306 25.33 19.89 11.21
CA ALA A 306 25.14 19.01 12.36
C ALA A 306 26.47 18.40 12.83
N THR A 307 27.25 17.87 11.89
CA THR A 307 28.57 17.27 12.17
C THR A 307 29.53 18.30 12.79
N ALA A 308 29.56 19.53 12.26
CA ALA A 308 30.38 20.61 12.82
C ALA A 308 29.95 20.98 14.24
N ALA A 309 28.64 21.05 14.51
CA ALA A 309 28.09 21.37 15.82
C ALA A 309 28.46 20.32 16.89
N LEU A 310 28.27 19.04 16.56
CA LEU A 310 28.65 17.93 17.43
C LEU A 310 30.16 17.88 17.66
N THR A 311 30.96 18.17 16.63
CA THR A 311 32.42 18.26 16.75
C THR A 311 32.83 19.40 17.69
N ALA A 312 32.23 20.58 17.55
CA ALA A 312 32.49 21.73 18.40
C ALA A 312 32.10 21.48 19.87
N ALA A 313 31.10 20.64 20.10
CA ALA A 313 30.72 20.16 21.43
C ALA A 313 31.61 19.03 21.98
N GLY A 314 32.64 18.60 21.23
CA GLY A 314 33.56 17.55 21.65
C GLY A 314 32.98 16.12 21.57
N LEU A 315 31.87 15.92 20.85
CA LEU A 315 31.14 14.65 20.81
C LEU A 315 31.71 13.63 19.82
N MET A 316 32.74 13.98 19.04
CA MET A 316 33.42 13.08 18.09
C MET A 316 32.44 12.37 17.11
N PRO A 317 31.67 13.11 16.30
CA PRO A 317 30.70 12.51 15.38
C PRO A 317 31.39 11.69 14.28
N ARG A 318 30.74 10.59 13.88
CA ARG A 318 31.09 9.79 12.69
C ARG A 318 30.47 10.42 11.43
N PRO A 319 30.90 9.99 10.23
CA PRO A 319 30.20 10.35 9.00
C PRO A 319 28.70 10.00 9.10
N PRO A 320 27.80 10.90 8.66
CA PRO A 320 26.38 10.61 8.56
C PRO A 320 26.12 9.42 7.64
N LEU A 321 25.17 8.58 8.01
CA LEU A 321 24.65 7.48 7.18
C LEU A 321 23.17 7.70 6.94
N SER A 322 22.67 7.44 5.74
CA SER A 322 21.23 7.37 5.53
C SER A 322 20.63 6.27 6.42
N CYS A 323 19.36 6.40 6.84
CA CYS A 323 18.70 5.37 7.64
C CYS A 323 18.76 3.97 6.96
N GLY A 324 18.63 3.92 5.62
CA GLY A 324 18.76 2.69 4.84
C GLY A 324 20.14 2.05 4.97
N GLU A 325 21.22 2.84 4.92
CA GLU A 325 22.58 2.34 5.13
C GLU A 325 22.83 1.91 6.57
N ALA A 326 22.33 2.68 7.54
CA ALA A 326 22.44 2.36 8.97
C ALA A 326 21.77 1.02 9.31
N HIS A 327 20.58 0.77 8.73
CA HIS A 327 19.83 -0.48 8.92
C HIS A 327 20.21 -1.57 7.92
N ARG A 328 21.04 -1.25 6.92
CA ARG A 328 21.47 -2.12 5.81
C ARG A 328 20.32 -2.61 4.91
N GLN A 329 19.18 -1.94 4.95
CA GLN A 329 18.01 -2.19 4.10
C GLN A 329 17.05 -1.00 4.16
N GLY A 330 16.19 -0.88 3.16
CA GLY A 330 15.13 0.12 3.15
C GLY A 330 15.58 1.55 2.88
N GLY A 331 14.70 2.49 3.19
CA GLY A 331 14.90 3.93 3.02
C GLY A 331 13.99 4.73 3.97
N GLY A 332 14.09 6.06 3.93
CA GLY A 332 13.34 6.89 4.87
C GLY A 332 13.78 8.34 4.89
N THR A 333 13.34 9.07 5.91
CA THR A 333 13.38 10.54 5.97
C THR A 333 14.43 11.09 6.92
N TYR A 334 15.50 10.34 7.20
CA TYR A 334 16.56 10.80 8.11
C TYR A 334 17.92 10.13 7.89
N HIS A 335 18.94 10.78 8.45
CA HIS A 335 20.31 10.30 8.59
C HIS A 335 20.64 10.03 10.05
N VAL A 336 21.47 9.01 10.28
CA VAL A 336 22.05 8.67 11.59
C VAL A 336 23.47 9.23 11.66
N ILE A 337 23.76 9.97 12.74
CA ILE A 337 25.12 10.37 13.10
C ILE A 337 25.46 9.74 14.44
N GLY A 338 26.26 8.67 14.41
CA GLY A 338 26.82 8.07 15.61
C GLY A 338 27.93 8.95 16.20
N TYR A 339 28.02 9.05 17.52
CA TYR A 339 28.99 9.88 18.23
C TYR A 339 29.40 9.25 19.57
N GLY A 340 30.44 9.81 20.20
CA GLY A 340 31.04 9.30 21.43
C GLY A 340 31.96 8.09 21.23
N GLU A 341 32.55 7.61 22.33
CA GLU A 341 33.48 6.48 22.28
C GLU A 341 32.77 5.20 21.80
N GLY A 342 33.24 4.65 20.69
CA GLY A 342 32.62 3.48 20.06
C GLY A 342 31.35 3.77 19.24
N GLY A 343 30.88 5.02 19.16
CA GLY A 343 29.69 5.40 18.39
C GLY A 343 28.41 4.76 18.91
N ARG A 344 28.29 4.66 20.25
CA ARG A 344 27.13 4.04 20.92
C ARG A 344 25.94 4.97 21.06
N SER A 345 26.17 6.29 20.96
CA SER A 345 25.14 7.30 20.99
C SER A 345 24.89 7.78 19.57
N GLU A 346 23.64 8.10 19.26
CA GLU A 346 23.22 8.46 17.91
C GLU A 346 22.28 9.66 17.97
N VAL A 347 22.42 10.56 17.00
CA VAL A 347 21.39 11.55 16.68
C VAL A 347 20.81 11.27 15.30
N LEU A 348 19.53 11.58 15.16
CA LEU A 348 18.77 11.48 13.92
C LEU A 348 18.63 12.89 13.35
N ILE A 349 18.99 13.07 12.07
CA ILE A 349 18.85 14.33 11.35
C ILE A 349 17.84 14.14 10.22
N SER A 350 16.70 14.83 10.29
CA SER A 350 15.64 14.68 9.31
C SER A 350 16.04 15.26 7.94
N THR A 351 15.61 14.60 6.86
CA THR A 351 15.70 15.12 5.49
C THR A 351 14.61 16.16 5.21
N LEU A 352 13.52 16.16 5.99
CA LEU A 352 12.34 17.02 5.78
C LEU A 352 12.53 18.47 6.26
N GLY A 353 13.58 18.73 7.04
CA GLY A 353 13.90 20.06 7.56
C GLY A 353 15.01 20.03 8.60
N PRO A 354 15.32 21.16 9.23
CA PRO A 354 16.35 21.26 10.27
C PRO A 354 15.86 20.65 11.60
N PHE A 355 15.32 19.44 11.58
CA PHE A 355 14.86 18.72 12.76
C PHE A 355 15.91 17.70 13.20
N ALA A 356 16.14 17.61 14.50
CA ALA A 356 17.03 16.64 15.10
C ALA A 356 16.38 15.97 16.32
N GLY A 357 16.79 14.75 16.62
CA GLY A 357 16.34 14.03 17.80
C GLY A 357 17.24 12.84 18.12
N ASN A 358 16.89 12.09 19.15
CA ASN A 358 17.51 10.82 19.50
C ASN A 358 16.50 9.97 20.31
N TYR A 359 16.92 8.76 20.68
CA TYR A 359 16.10 7.87 21.52
C TYR A 359 16.27 8.10 23.02
N GLU A 360 17.42 8.63 23.48
CA GLU A 360 17.81 8.67 24.90
C GLU A 360 17.94 10.09 25.51
N ASP A 361 17.57 11.14 24.77
CA ASP A 361 17.63 12.58 25.15
C ASP A 361 18.96 13.01 25.80
N ASP A 362 20.06 12.94 25.05
CA ASP A 362 21.37 13.51 25.42
C ASP A 362 21.37 15.07 25.41
N PRO A 363 21.50 15.72 26.58
CA PRO A 363 21.46 17.18 26.68
C PRO A 363 22.61 17.91 25.97
N ALA A 364 23.79 17.28 25.86
CA ALA A 364 24.94 17.91 25.22
C ALA A 364 24.77 17.94 23.69
N ALA A 365 24.30 16.84 23.12
CA ALA A 365 23.99 16.76 21.69
C ALA A 365 22.83 17.70 21.33
N ARG A 366 21.78 17.72 22.15
CA ARG A 366 20.65 18.64 22.01
C ARG A 366 21.12 20.10 21.97
N ALA A 367 21.85 20.54 23.00
CA ALA A 367 22.30 21.93 23.11
C ALA A 367 23.18 22.34 21.91
N ALA A 368 24.05 21.45 21.45
CA ALA A 368 24.90 21.68 20.29
C ALA A 368 24.09 21.87 18.99
N LEU A 369 23.09 21.02 18.76
CA LEU A 369 22.27 21.05 17.56
C LEU A 369 21.28 22.23 17.58
N GLU A 370 20.67 22.53 18.72
CA GLU A 370 19.83 23.72 18.89
C GLU A 370 20.63 25.01 18.62
N ALA A 371 21.85 25.11 19.14
CA ALA A 371 22.75 26.24 18.86
C ALA A 371 23.13 26.35 17.37
N ALA A 372 23.11 25.24 16.63
CA ALA A 372 23.34 25.19 15.20
C ALA A 372 22.07 25.44 14.35
N GLY A 373 20.96 25.82 14.99
CA GLY A 373 19.70 26.13 14.33
C GLY A 373 18.89 24.91 13.92
N PHE A 374 19.10 23.77 14.59
CA PHE A 374 18.18 22.65 14.52
C PHE A 374 17.09 22.78 15.58
N ARG A 375 15.90 22.33 15.24
CA ARG A 375 14.83 22.13 16.20
C ARG A 375 14.93 20.71 16.76
N TRP A 376 15.12 20.61 18.07
CA TRP A 376 15.09 19.33 18.76
C TRP A 376 13.66 18.82 18.93
N ILE A 377 13.42 17.57 18.54
CA ILE A 377 12.14 16.88 18.71
C ILE A 377 12.20 16.11 20.01
N ASP A 378 11.68 16.71 21.07
CA ASP A 378 11.58 16.09 22.39
C ASP A 378 10.43 15.07 22.47
N GLY A 379 10.35 14.34 23.59
CA GLY A 379 9.31 13.31 23.76
C GLY A 379 7.88 13.86 23.71
N ALA A 380 7.64 15.10 24.14
CA ALA A 380 6.30 15.71 24.09
C ALA A 380 5.89 16.07 22.66
N THR A 381 6.78 16.74 21.92
CA THR A 381 6.58 17.12 20.52
C THR A 381 6.52 15.88 19.63
N GLY A 382 7.46 14.95 19.84
CA GLY A 382 7.59 13.72 19.09
C GLY A 382 6.39 12.78 19.25
N ALA A 383 5.71 12.81 20.41
CA ALA A 383 4.53 11.99 20.69
C ALA A 383 3.21 12.55 20.14
N VAL A 384 3.20 13.76 19.54
CA VAL A 384 2.00 14.34 18.91
C VAL A 384 1.53 13.41 17.78
N ARG A 385 0.29 12.91 17.90
CA ARG A 385 -0.29 11.94 16.95
C ARG A 385 -0.95 12.66 15.77
N VAL A 386 -0.44 12.46 14.56
CA VAL A 386 -0.98 13.03 13.33
C VAL A 386 -2.11 12.14 12.80
N THR A 387 -3.34 12.61 12.97
CA THR A 387 -4.56 11.86 12.61
C THR A 387 -5.02 12.16 11.18
N GLY A 388 -5.80 11.24 10.60
CA GLY A 388 -6.38 11.40 9.26
C GLY A 388 -5.37 11.32 8.10
N LEU A 389 -4.07 11.22 8.38
CA LEU A 389 -3.00 11.04 7.40
C LEU A 389 -2.61 9.56 7.34
N GLY A 390 -3.01 8.88 6.28
CA GLY A 390 -2.72 7.46 6.07
C GLY A 390 -1.32 7.27 5.50
N VAL A 391 -0.36 6.99 6.37
CA VAL A 391 1.01 6.57 6.01
C VAL A 391 1.17 5.09 6.34
N TYR A 392 1.71 4.32 5.41
CA TYR A 392 2.02 2.91 5.67
C TYR A 392 3.25 2.81 6.57
N TYR A 393 3.20 1.96 7.60
CA TYR A 393 4.34 1.70 8.48
C TYR A 393 4.25 0.29 9.07
N PHE A 394 5.21 -0.59 8.73
CA PHE A 394 5.30 -1.99 9.20
C PHE A 394 3.98 -2.76 9.20
N GLY A 395 3.24 -2.73 8.09
CA GLY A 395 1.98 -3.45 7.95
C GLY A 395 0.75 -2.67 8.41
N ALA A 396 0.94 -1.62 9.21
CA ALA A 396 -0.12 -0.77 9.76
C ALA A 396 -0.28 0.53 8.97
N ARG A 397 -1.45 1.15 9.15
CA ARG A 397 -1.83 2.47 8.60
C ARG A 397 -2.55 3.29 9.68
N GLU A 398 -2.18 3.03 10.92
CA GLU A 398 -2.66 3.79 12.07
C GLU A 398 -2.04 5.18 12.02
N PRO A 399 -2.62 6.19 12.71
CA PRO A 399 -1.96 7.47 12.90
C PRO A 399 -0.50 7.26 13.32
N LEU A 400 0.41 8.10 12.83
CA LEU A 400 1.80 8.10 13.24
C LEU A 400 2.07 9.34 14.08
N ASP A 401 3.05 9.25 14.96
CA ASP A 401 3.49 10.42 15.71
C ASP A 401 4.53 11.24 14.93
N VAL A 402 4.76 12.48 15.35
CA VAL A 402 5.71 13.40 14.72
C VAL A 402 7.11 12.78 14.63
N SER A 403 7.55 12.09 15.69
CA SER A 403 8.88 11.45 15.70
C SER A 403 9.01 10.42 14.58
N THR A 404 8.01 9.54 14.45
CA THR A 404 7.97 8.50 13.42
C THR A 404 7.89 9.11 12.02
N LEU A 405 7.15 10.23 11.83
CA LEU A 405 7.03 10.88 10.54
C LEU A 405 8.28 11.68 10.14
N LEU A 406 9.00 12.29 11.08
CA LEU A 406 10.23 13.00 10.78
C LEU A 406 11.44 12.07 10.61
N PHE A 407 11.45 10.97 11.37
CA PHE A 407 12.51 9.96 11.38
C PHE A 407 11.97 8.62 10.87
N TYR A 408 11.24 8.68 9.77
CA TYR A 408 10.61 7.52 9.15
C TYR A 408 11.67 6.61 8.53
N TRP A 409 11.51 5.31 8.72
CA TRP A 409 12.28 4.27 8.02
C TRP A 409 11.37 3.08 7.72
N GLN A 410 11.55 2.49 6.55
CA GLN A 410 10.85 1.29 6.13
C GLN A 410 11.79 0.39 5.32
N ASP A 411 11.63 -0.93 5.48
CA ASP A 411 12.45 -2.00 4.88
C ASP A 411 12.27 -2.20 3.38
#